data_AF-A0A814PRL9-F1
#
_entry.id   AF-A0A814PRL9-F1
#
_cell.length_a   1.000
_cell.length_b   1.000
_cell.length_c   1.000
_cell.angle_alpha   90.00
_cell.angle_beta   90.00
_cell.angle_gamma   90.00
#
_symmetry.space_group_name_H-M   'P 1'
#
loop_
_entity.id
_entity.type
_entity.pdbx_description
1 polymer ?
#
loop_
_entity_poly.entity_id
_entity_poly.type
_entity_poly.pdbx_seq_one_letter_code
_entity_poly.pdbx_strand_id
1 'polypeptide(L)' 'MDLYVSSTEHAKKLNIGGAYAEATNIYSLNSFKQIGFQTYHQLNYVEYDQVRLANLTDKNYDQCQLVARTL' A
#
# COMPACT_ATOMS: atom_id res chain seq x y z
N MET A 1 -12.42 -2.71 14.04
CA MET A 1 -11.03 -3.16 13.76
C MET A 1 -11.05 -4.52 13.06
N ASP A 2 -12.08 -4.83 12.24
CA ASP A 2 -12.49 -6.23 12.02
C ASP A 2 -12.51 -6.71 10.55
N LEU A 3 -12.48 -5.81 9.56
CA LEU A 3 -12.53 -6.20 8.15
C LEU A 3 -11.24 -6.86 7.64
N TYR A 4 -10.09 -6.46 8.19
CA TYR A 4 -8.78 -6.93 7.74
C TYR A 4 -8.46 -8.35 8.22
N VAL A 5 -8.77 -8.66 9.49
CA VAL A 5 -8.64 -10.02 10.03
C VAL A 5 -9.50 -10.99 9.22
N SER A 6 -10.73 -10.59 8.89
CA SER A 6 -11.63 -11.36 8.03
C SER A 6 -11.02 -11.65 6.65
N SER A 7 -10.41 -10.65 6.02
CA SER A 7 -9.82 -10.79 4.68
C SER A 7 -8.58 -11.71 4.67
N THR A 8 -7.69 -11.59 5.66
CA THR A 8 -6.51 -12.45 5.77
C THR A 8 -6.85 -13.88 6.12
N GLU A 9 -7.82 -14.10 7.01
CA GLU A 9 -8.28 -15.45 7.37
C GLU A 9 -9.04 -16.12 6.22
N HIS A 10 -9.78 -15.35 5.42
CA HIS A 10 -10.40 -15.86 4.20
C HIS A 10 -9.34 -16.29 3.17
N ALA A 11 -8.30 -15.50 2.97
CA ALA A 11 -7.22 -15.82 2.04
C ALA A 11 -6.46 -17.11 2.42
N LYS A 12 -6.23 -17.34 3.73
CA LYS A 12 -5.65 -18.61 4.21
C LYS A 12 -6.51 -19.82 3.87
N LYS A 13 -7.83 -19.73 4.02
CA LYS A 13 -8.76 -20.82 3.63
C LYS A 13 -8.69 -21.15 2.14
N LEU A 14 -8.30 -20.19 1.31
CA LEU A 14 -8.13 -20.35 -0.13
C LEU A 14 -6.71 -20.75 -0.54
N ASN A 15 -5.82 -21.06 0.41
CA ASN A 15 -4.39 -21.33 0.17
C ASN A 15 -3.68 -20.23 -0.64
N ILE A 16 -4.08 -18.96 -0.43
CA ILE A 16 -3.41 -17.82 -1.05
C ILE A 16 -2.10 -17.56 -0.30
N GLY A 17 -0.97 -17.70 -0.99
CA GLY A 17 0.37 -17.56 -0.39
C GLY A 17 0.80 -16.13 -0.06
N GLY A 18 0.04 -15.13 -0.50
CA GLY A 18 0.33 -13.73 -0.19
C GLY A 18 -0.70 -12.76 -0.76
N ALA A 19 -0.68 -11.54 -0.25
CA ALA A 19 -1.52 -10.45 -0.68
C ALA A 19 -0.69 -9.23 -1.07
N TYR A 20 -1.22 -8.48 -2.03
CA TYR A 20 -0.69 -7.19 -2.47
C TYR A 20 -1.76 -6.11 -2.30
N ALA A 21 -1.34 -4.89 -1.98
CA ALA A 21 -2.23 -3.73 -1.94
C ALA A 21 -1.48 -2.47 -2.36
N GLU A 22 -2.19 -1.53 -2.96
CA GLU A 22 -1.66 -0.20 -3.28
C GLU A 22 -2.09 0.80 -2.22
N ALA A 23 -1.11 1.46 -1.60
CA ALA A 23 -1.31 2.54 -0.66
C ALA A 23 -1.02 3.87 -1.35
N THR A 24 -2.08 4.60 -1.71
CA THR A 24 -2.00 5.92 -2.37
C THR A 24 -2.01 7.09 -1.38
N ASN A 25 -2.09 6.80 -0.08
CA ASN A 25 -2.01 7.79 0.99
C ASN A 25 -1.31 7.20 2.23
N ILE A 26 -0.78 8.07 3.09
CA ILE A 26 0.00 7.67 4.27
C ILE A 26 -0.80 6.87 5.30
N TYR A 27 -2.11 7.12 5.43
CA TYR A 27 -2.94 6.44 6.41
C TYR A 27 -3.12 4.98 6.03
N SER A 28 -3.44 4.70 4.77
CA SER A 28 -3.54 3.35 4.22
C SER A 28 -2.20 2.61 4.36
N LEU A 29 -1.08 3.25 4.03
CA LEU A 29 0.26 2.67 4.22
C LEU A 29 0.49 2.25 5.67
N ASN A 30 0.22 3.16 6.61
CA ASN A 30 0.44 2.90 8.03
C ASN A 30 -0.46 1.76 8.54
N SER A 31 -1.72 1.71 8.10
CA SER A 31 -2.62 0.60 8.41
C SER A 31 -2.09 -0.74 7.89
N PHE A 32 -1.57 -0.79 6.65
CA PHE A 32 -0.97 -2.02 6.10
C PHE A 32 0.30 -2.44 6.85
N LYS A 33 1.18 -1.48 7.20
CA LYS A 33 2.40 -1.77 7.97
C LYS A 33 2.10 -2.33 9.36
N GLN A 34 1.07 -1.82 10.04
CA GLN A 34 0.63 -2.33 11.35
C GLN A 34 0.20 -3.80 11.30
N ILE A 35 -0.25 -4.28 10.14
CA ILE A 35 -0.65 -5.68 9.94
C ILE A 35 0.41 -6.48 9.16
N GLY A 36 1.67 -6.05 9.18
CA GLY A 36 2.81 -6.83 8.70
C GLY A 36 2.99 -6.85 7.17
N PHE A 37 2.32 -5.99 6.42
CA PHE A 37 2.69 -5.75 5.03
C PHE A 37 3.98 -4.93 4.97
N GLN A 38 4.80 -5.21 3.95
CA GLN A 38 6.06 -4.53 3.68
C GLN A 38 5.98 -3.80 2.34
N THR A 39 6.65 -2.65 2.23
CA THR A 39 6.75 -1.93 0.95
C THR A 39 7.59 -2.77 -0.02
N TYR A 40 6.98 -3.17 -1.13
CA TYR A 40 7.63 -3.90 -2.21
C TYR A 40 8.12 -2.95 -3.31
N HIS A 41 7.31 -1.94 -3.63
CA HIS A 41 7.66 -0.93 -4.62
C HIS A 41 7.08 0.44 -4.23
N GLN A 42 7.72 1.51 -4.71
CA GLN A 42 7.29 2.89 -4.52
C GLN A 42 7.35 3.61 -5.86
N LEU A 43 6.25 4.29 -6.19
CA LEU A 43 6.14 5.20 -7.32
C LEU A 43 5.93 6.60 -6.78
N ASN A 44 6.82 7.53 -7.11
CA ASN A 44 6.59 8.94 -6.82
C ASN A 44 5.77 9.53 -7.97
N TYR A 45 4.65 10.20 -7.67
CA TYR A 45 3.77 10.72 -8.75
C TYR A 45 4.47 11.77 -9.62
N VAL A 46 5.42 12.51 -9.06
CA VAL A 46 6.25 13.46 -9.83
C VAL A 46 7.08 12.77 -10.92
N GLU A 47 7.47 11.51 -10.75
CA GLU A 47 8.20 10.75 -11.78
C GLU A 47 7.30 10.34 -12.95
N TYR A 48 5.98 10.26 -12.71
CA TYR A 48 4.98 9.93 -13.74
C TYR A 48 4.58 11.15 -14.59
N ASP A 49 4.42 12.32 -13.97
CA ASP A 49 4.13 13.58 -14.68
C ASP A 49 4.79 14.77 -13.97
N GLN A 50 6.03 15.05 -14.37
CA GLN A 50 6.86 16.11 -13.81
C GLN A 50 6.30 17.51 -14.05
N VAL A 51 5.39 17.70 -15.01
CA VAL A 51 4.88 19.04 -15.35
C VAL A 51 3.64 19.36 -14.52
N ARG A 52 2.67 18.44 -14.45
CA ARG A 52 1.44 18.65 -13.67
C ARG A 52 1.63 18.43 -12.18
N LEU A 53 2.56 17.56 -11.77
CA LEU A 53 2.64 17.07 -10.39
C LEU A 53 3.88 17.57 -9.63
N ALA A 54 4.79 18.33 -10.27
CA ALA A 54 5.96 18.92 -9.60
C ALA A 54 5.63 19.94 -8.50
N ASN A 55 4.42 20.51 -8.52
CA ASN A 55 3.97 21.51 -7.54
C ASN A 55 3.11 20.92 -6.42
N LEU A 56 2.94 19.59 -6.36
CA LEU A 56 2.34 18.98 -5.19
C LEU A 56 3.31 19.18 -4.02
N THR A 57 2.87 20.01 -3.08
CA THR A 57 3.70 20.60 -2.01
C THR A 57 4.05 19.61 -0.90
N ASP A 58 3.45 18.41 -0.90
CA ASP A 58 3.56 17.47 0.20
C ASP A 58 4.17 16.14 -0.26
N LYS A 59 5.50 16.17 -0.40
CA LYS A 59 6.34 15.08 -0.92
C LYS A 59 6.11 13.71 -0.26
N ASN A 60 5.53 13.69 0.94
CA ASN A 60 5.23 12.44 1.67
C ASN A 60 3.92 11.78 1.22
N TYR A 61 3.01 12.52 0.59
CA TYR A 61 1.69 12.06 0.13
C TYR A 61 1.62 11.90 -1.39
N ASP A 62 2.65 12.37 -2.11
CA ASP A 62 2.74 12.29 -3.56
C ASP A 62 3.38 11.00 -4.05
N GLN A 63 3.05 9.89 -3.40
CA GLN A 63 3.58 8.58 -3.72
C GLN A 63 2.50 7.49 -3.61
N CYS A 64 2.56 6.53 -4.52
CA CYS A 64 1.86 5.26 -4.39
C CYS A 64 2.87 4.19 -3.97
N GLN A 65 2.53 3.39 -2.97
CA GLN A 65 3.36 2.29 -2.52
C GLN A 65 2.62 0.97 -2.69
N LEU A 66 3.21 0.08 -3.48
CA LEU A 66 2.80 -1.31 -3.55
C LEU A 66 3.35 -2.01 -2.32
N VAL A 67 2.46 -2.51 -1.47
CA VAL A 67 2.81 -3.29 -0.28
C VAL A 67 2.44 -4.75 -0.48
N ALA A 68 3.23 -5.64 0.09
CA ALA A 68 3.06 -7.08 -0.02
C ALA A 68 3.18 -7.76 1.36
N ARG A 69 2.45 -8.85 1.55
CA ARG A 69 2.55 -9.71 2.73
C ARG A 69 2.38 -11.17 2.34
N THR A 70 3.29 -12.02 2.76
CA THR A 70 3.10 -13.48 2.76
C THR A 70 2.10 -13.86 3.86
N LEU A 71 1.11 -14.70 3.53
CA LEU A 71 -0.02 -15.05 4.41
C LEU A 71 0.11 -16.43 5.05
#